data_AF-A0A6V6ZD72-F1
#
_entry.id   AF-A0A6V6ZD72-F1
#
_cell.length_a   1.000
_cell.length_b   1.000
_cell.length_c   1.000
_cell.angle_alpha   90.00
_cell.angle_beta   90.00
_cell.angle_gamma   90.00
#
_symmetry.space_group_name_H-M   'P 1'
#
loop_
_entity.id
_entity.type
_entity.pdbx_description
1 polymer ?
#
loop_
_entity_poly.entity_id
_entity_poly.type
_entity_poly.pdbx_seq_one_letter_code
_entity_poly.pdbx_strand_id
1 'polypeptide(L)'
;MNNKIGRNDPCPCGSGKKNKKCHNVDRWSTIVSNKNEHHISITEEYIKTHESKHLLNEIISLQLLPENHGKNIRIEELAILVATNLNNRKEKDIKRLYDSIRKEYFGNHNEDPAENMFSESIIFYGGNYTVFPGIALEPVEIFRNLTQIIFNTTIKLPDAFRAQVYQGITLLLYLGQELATKAGIKGNADCQRESQELIHFNKEADFSISKTELIKICSLIQISPEIINDFIISPDDSRFQDYDPQFNPLLFYPIVEFNNEYFFLLISNQVNALNEYILRLAKQYGCEKDLLLAYQEEIWAEVRIACNKMGWVETDIELSEDKTDIGFKEAILHFDNNRLAYVSLQTPSELSDSFSYQSANNRENSHQRLTKVITELKNRPKLSDCKFLTVSLYDSIGRFFMGAMHKPQERELKLSFSAFNFISLTEGEDWEQLSLWKFAKAADIFLSKTRSMSSMIDIYNIYKSKGQGFYFSDNVRPDYTMLVPGEGSELIRQTKLKANYHATKIKIDEEIAFMPVTRIADFAPIYKPTRHIGYFLQVLETFTFPIWITNRQITKNSMVPAIRLYADAIAFWLHKFYKSLSGYFNQIGSNLQIPVILITPFRFKVST
;
A
#
# COMPACT_ATOMS: atom_id res chain seq x y z
N MET A 1 7.51 51.86 -23.94
CA MET A 1 7.05 52.41 -22.65
C MET A 1 5.65 51.86 -22.37
N ASN A 2 5.53 50.86 -21.49
CA ASN A 2 4.23 50.26 -21.13
C ASN A 2 3.60 51.08 -20.00
N ASN A 3 2.57 51.87 -20.33
CA ASN A 3 1.76 52.58 -19.35
C ASN A 3 1.00 51.58 -18.47
N LYS A 4 1.50 51.32 -17.27
CA LYS A 4 0.75 50.58 -16.24
C LYS A 4 -0.42 51.46 -15.79
N ILE A 5 -1.65 50.97 -15.98
CA ILE A 5 -2.88 51.62 -15.48
C ILE A 5 -2.90 51.52 -13.96
N GLY A 6 -3.02 52.65 -13.27
CA GLY A 6 -3.06 52.72 -11.81
C GLY A 6 -4.37 52.17 -11.23
N ARG A 7 -4.31 51.63 -10.00
CA ARG A 7 -5.47 51.04 -9.29
C ARG A 7 -6.69 51.97 -9.19
N ASN A 8 -6.45 53.29 -9.11
CA ASN A 8 -7.50 54.31 -8.97
C ASN A 8 -7.94 54.92 -10.31
N ASP A 9 -7.31 54.55 -11.43
CA ASP A 9 -7.65 55.06 -12.75
C ASP A 9 -8.97 54.45 -13.25
N PRO A 10 -9.67 55.12 -14.19
CA PRO A 10 -10.86 54.57 -14.84
C PRO A 10 -10.54 53.23 -15.52
N CYS A 11 -11.43 52.26 -15.35
CA CYS A 11 -11.23 50.94 -15.92
C CYS A 11 -11.31 50.98 -17.46
N PRO A 12 -10.33 50.42 -18.19
CA PRO A 12 -10.31 50.45 -19.66
C PRO A 12 -11.43 49.61 -20.32
N CYS A 13 -12.17 48.79 -19.56
CA CYS A 13 -13.30 48.02 -20.09
C CYS A 13 -14.56 48.86 -20.36
N GLY A 14 -14.51 50.18 -20.15
CA GLY A 14 -15.64 51.08 -20.42
C GLY A 14 -16.75 51.07 -19.35
N SER A 15 -16.53 50.43 -18.21
CA SER A 15 -17.54 50.30 -17.15
C SER A 15 -17.81 51.57 -16.33
N GLY A 16 -17.02 52.64 -16.53
CA GLY A 16 -17.10 53.87 -15.74
C GLY A 16 -16.64 53.75 -14.28
N LYS A 17 -16.21 52.57 -13.82
CA LYS A 17 -15.72 52.31 -12.46
C LYS A 17 -14.18 52.41 -12.39
N LYS A 18 -13.62 52.67 -11.20
CA LYS A 18 -12.17 52.58 -10.96
C LYS A 18 -11.68 51.14 -11.17
N ASN A 19 -10.49 50.95 -11.74
CA ASN A 19 -9.93 49.64 -12.11
C ASN A 19 -10.02 48.61 -10.95
N LYS A 20 -9.62 49.00 -9.73
CA LYS A 20 -9.69 48.15 -8.54
C LYS A 20 -11.09 47.62 -8.18
N LYS A 21 -12.16 48.36 -8.53
CA LYS A 21 -13.56 47.99 -8.26
C LYS A 21 -14.24 47.26 -9.42
N CYS A 22 -13.61 47.19 -10.60
CA CYS A 22 -14.19 46.56 -11.78
C CYS A 22 -13.65 45.14 -11.99
N HIS A 23 -12.34 44.95 -11.92
CA HIS A 23 -11.69 43.65 -12.16
C HIS A 23 -11.14 42.99 -10.88
N ASN A 24 -11.75 43.28 -9.72
CA ASN A 24 -11.52 42.57 -8.46
C ASN A 24 -10.05 42.43 -8.02
N VAL A 25 -9.18 43.38 -8.42
CA VAL A 25 -7.75 43.37 -8.07
C VAL A 25 -7.54 43.43 -6.54
N ASP A 26 -8.47 44.02 -5.79
CA ASP A 26 -8.38 44.11 -4.33
C ASP A 26 -8.79 42.82 -3.60
N ARG A 27 -9.48 41.86 -4.24
CA ARG A 27 -9.77 40.55 -3.63
C ARG A 27 -8.55 39.64 -3.61
N TRP A 28 -7.60 39.80 -4.53
CA TRP A 28 -6.40 38.95 -4.57
C TRP A 28 -5.37 39.35 -3.51
N SER A 29 -5.31 40.62 -3.11
CA SER A 29 -4.38 41.11 -2.09
C SER A 29 -4.92 41.06 -0.65
N THR A 30 -6.23 40.80 -0.45
CA THR A 30 -6.83 40.66 0.88
C THR A 30 -6.94 39.22 1.37
N ILE A 31 -6.63 38.23 0.53
CA ILE A 31 -6.56 36.82 0.95
C ILE A 31 -5.23 36.49 1.67
N VAL A 32 -4.21 37.36 1.57
CA VAL A 32 -2.85 37.05 2.06
C VAL A 32 -2.41 37.95 3.24
N SER A 33 -3.32 38.69 3.87
CA SER A 33 -2.94 39.52 5.02
C SER A 33 -4.05 39.68 6.07
N ASN A 34 -4.70 38.59 6.46
CA ASN A 34 -5.19 38.48 7.82
C ASN A 34 -4.11 37.77 8.63
N LYS A 35 -3.34 38.54 9.40
CA LYS A 35 -2.78 38.01 10.64
C LYS A 35 -3.99 37.57 11.46
N ASN A 36 -4.24 36.27 11.50
CA ASN A 36 -5.34 35.70 12.28
C ASN A 36 -5.14 36.09 13.74
N GLU A 37 -6.09 36.84 14.30
CA GLU A 37 -6.37 36.70 15.72
C GLU A 37 -6.67 35.20 15.94
N HIS A 38 -5.83 34.49 16.71
CA HIS A 38 -6.04 33.08 17.03
C HIS A 38 -7.32 32.96 17.87
N HIS A 39 -8.46 32.84 17.21
CA HIS A 39 -9.69 32.43 17.85
C HIS A 39 -9.56 30.92 18.12
N ILE A 40 -9.41 30.56 19.39
CA ILE A 40 -9.41 29.16 19.83
C ILE A 40 -10.73 28.52 19.38
N SER A 41 -10.67 27.35 18.76
CA SER A 41 -11.87 26.63 18.31
C SER A 41 -12.60 25.98 19.49
N ILE A 42 -13.88 25.63 19.31
CA ILE A 42 -14.68 24.96 20.35
C ILE A 42 -14.05 23.61 20.72
N THR A 43 -13.54 22.89 19.72
CA THR A 43 -12.87 21.60 19.93
C THR A 43 -11.53 21.77 20.63
N GLU A 44 -10.74 22.78 20.27
CA GLU A 44 -9.48 23.09 20.95
C GLU A 44 -9.69 23.50 22.41
N GLU A 45 -10.69 24.35 22.68
CA GLU A 45 -11.07 24.72 24.04
C GLU A 45 -11.51 23.49 24.84
N TYR A 46 -12.31 22.60 24.24
CA TYR A 46 -12.70 21.35 24.86
C TYR A 46 -11.47 20.51 25.24
N ILE A 47 -10.57 20.26 24.29
CA ILE A 47 -9.37 19.44 24.50
C ILE A 47 -8.49 20.00 25.61
N LYS A 48 -8.31 21.33 25.67
CA LYS A 48 -7.54 22.02 26.71
C LYS A 48 -8.17 21.97 28.11
N THR A 49 -9.47 21.70 28.21
CA THR A 49 -10.25 21.78 29.45
C THR A 49 -10.70 20.44 30.01
N HIS A 50 -10.58 19.34 29.25
CA HIS A 50 -11.06 18.01 29.63
C HIS A 50 -9.93 16.99 29.83
N GLU A 51 -10.23 15.88 30.49
CA GLU A 51 -9.26 14.84 30.87
C GLU A 51 -8.55 14.22 29.65
N SER A 52 -7.22 14.26 29.63
CA SER A 52 -6.45 13.77 28.47
C SER A 52 -6.43 12.26 28.32
N LYS A 53 -6.47 11.46 29.41
CA LYS A 53 -6.54 9.99 29.30
C LYS A 53 -7.78 9.57 28.51
N HIS A 54 -8.91 10.20 28.78
CA HIS A 54 -10.15 9.97 28.04
C HIS A 54 -10.02 10.38 26.57
N LEU A 55 -9.48 11.57 26.29
CA LEU A 55 -9.27 12.06 24.92
C LEU A 55 -8.34 11.14 24.11
N LEU A 56 -7.22 10.70 24.69
CA LEU A 56 -6.26 9.79 24.05
C LEU A 56 -6.94 8.46 23.67
N ASN A 57 -7.68 7.86 24.60
CA ASN A 57 -8.46 6.65 24.32
C ASN A 57 -9.48 6.88 23.22
N GLU A 58 -10.12 8.04 23.17
CA GLU A 58 -11.15 8.32 22.17
C GLU A 58 -10.57 8.51 20.76
N ILE A 59 -9.40 9.13 20.62
CA ILE A 59 -8.67 9.18 19.35
C ILE A 59 -8.29 7.78 18.86
N ILE A 60 -7.87 6.88 19.76
CA ILE A 60 -7.59 5.48 19.41
C ILE A 60 -8.87 4.76 18.98
N SER A 61 -9.96 4.93 19.74
CA SER A 61 -11.28 4.36 19.43
C SER A 61 -11.75 4.75 18.03
N LEU A 62 -11.58 6.01 17.63
CA LEU A 62 -11.97 6.51 16.32
C LEU A 62 -11.28 5.79 15.17
N GLN A 63 -10.01 5.40 15.34
CA GLN A 63 -9.22 4.68 14.32
C GLN A 63 -9.49 3.18 14.31
N LEU A 64 -9.97 2.61 15.41
CA LEU A 64 -10.36 1.21 15.52
C LEU A 64 -11.78 0.95 14.98
N LEU A 65 -12.49 1.98 14.52
CA LEU A 65 -13.80 1.85 13.89
C LEU A 65 -13.66 1.73 12.37
N PRO A 66 -14.07 0.61 11.76
CA PRO A 66 -14.06 0.45 10.31
C PRO A 66 -14.83 1.55 9.57
N GLU A 67 -15.89 2.10 10.18
CA GLU A 67 -16.72 3.15 9.59
C GLU A 67 -16.03 4.53 9.51
N ASN A 68 -14.90 4.69 10.19
CA ASN A 68 -14.07 5.88 10.11
C ASN A 68 -12.87 5.72 9.17
N HIS A 69 -12.72 4.56 8.52
CA HIS A 69 -11.68 4.32 7.55
C HIS A 69 -11.73 5.36 6.41
N GLY A 70 -10.60 5.98 6.09
CA GLY A 70 -10.50 7.08 5.13
C GLY A 70 -10.68 8.48 5.72
N LYS A 71 -11.00 8.61 7.02
CA LYS A 71 -11.11 9.91 7.73
C LYS A 71 -9.85 10.26 8.53
N ASN A 72 -8.71 9.71 8.10
CA ASN A 72 -7.47 9.69 8.86
C ASN A 72 -6.91 11.10 9.07
N ILE A 73 -7.02 11.99 8.07
CA ILE A 73 -6.48 13.36 8.16
C ILE A 73 -7.09 14.12 9.34
N ARG A 74 -8.42 14.13 9.47
CA ARG A 74 -9.07 14.81 10.61
C ARG A 74 -8.72 14.16 11.94
N ILE A 75 -8.63 12.83 11.98
CA ILE A 75 -8.27 12.12 13.21
C ILE A 75 -6.81 12.42 13.60
N GLU A 76 -5.91 12.55 12.63
CA GLU A 76 -4.51 12.96 12.83
C GLU A 76 -4.41 14.39 13.36
N GLU A 77 -5.18 15.33 12.82
CA GLU A 77 -5.27 16.72 13.32
C GLU A 77 -5.73 16.74 14.79
N LEU A 78 -6.76 15.97 15.13
CA LEU A 78 -7.26 15.81 16.50
C LEU A 78 -6.22 15.13 17.41
N ALA A 79 -5.50 14.13 16.90
CA ALA A 79 -4.44 13.44 17.64
C ALA A 79 -3.31 14.39 18.04
N ILE A 80 -2.83 15.24 17.11
CA ILE A 80 -1.83 16.27 17.41
C ILE A 80 -2.34 17.22 18.50
N LEU A 81 -3.59 17.68 18.36
CA LEU A 81 -4.19 18.63 19.28
C LEU A 81 -4.29 18.06 20.70
N VAL A 82 -4.67 16.79 20.82
CA VAL A 82 -4.69 16.07 22.10
C VAL A 82 -3.28 15.86 22.65
N ALA A 83 -2.34 15.39 21.82
CA ALA A 83 -0.96 15.08 22.23
C ALA A 83 -0.20 16.31 22.75
N THR A 84 -0.51 17.50 22.25
CA THR A 84 0.15 18.77 22.63
C THR A 84 -0.55 19.51 23.78
N ASN A 85 -1.70 19.02 24.27
CA ASN A 85 -2.50 19.67 25.31
C ASN A 85 -2.83 18.72 26.49
N LEU A 86 -1.89 17.84 26.83
CA LEU A 86 -2.06 16.86 27.90
C LEU A 86 -2.25 17.50 29.26
N ASN A 87 -3.23 17.01 30.03
CA ASN A 87 -3.63 17.56 31.31
C ASN A 87 -4.36 16.52 32.18
N ASN A 88 -4.36 16.76 33.49
CA ASN A 88 -4.96 15.90 34.52
C ASN A 88 -6.32 16.43 35.02
N ARG A 89 -7.06 17.17 34.19
CA ARG A 89 -8.41 17.64 34.56
C ARG A 89 -9.37 16.45 34.63
N LYS A 90 -10.51 16.61 35.32
CA LYS A 90 -11.41 15.49 35.66
C LYS A 90 -12.73 15.46 34.89
N GLU A 91 -13.03 16.49 34.10
CA GLU A 91 -14.31 16.58 33.41
C GLU A 91 -14.28 15.73 32.14
N LYS A 92 -15.28 14.84 32.02
CA LYS A 92 -15.55 14.03 30.84
C LYS A 92 -16.93 14.44 30.31
N ASP A 93 -17.00 14.82 29.05
CA ASP A 93 -18.26 15.09 28.36
C ASP A 93 -18.16 14.67 26.89
N ILE A 94 -18.25 13.36 26.64
CA ILE A 94 -18.15 12.77 25.30
C ILE A 94 -19.12 13.43 24.31
N LYS A 95 -20.34 13.74 24.77
CA LYS A 95 -21.37 14.32 23.91
C LYS A 95 -20.92 15.68 23.39
N ARG A 96 -20.41 16.53 24.28
CA ARG A 96 -19.91 17.86 23.90
C ARG A 96 -18.69 17.79 22.99
N LEU A 97 -17.79 16.80 23.17
CA LEU A 97 -16.69 16.53 22.25
C LEU A 97 -17.20 16.24 20.84
N TYR A 98 -18.12 15.29 20.69
CA TYR A 98 -18.65 14.94 19.37
C TYR A 98 -19.51 16.03 18.75
N ASP A 99 -20.22 16.82 19.56
CA ASP A 99 -20.96 17.98 19.09
C ASP A 99 -20.01 19.09 18.58
N SER A 100 -18.78 19.20 19.12
CA SER A 100 -17.76 20.12 18.60
C SER A 100 -17.09 19.57 17.34
N ILE A 101 -16.71 18.28 17.34
CA ILE A 101 -16.13 17.59 16.18
C ILE A 101 -17.07 17.65 14.99
N ARG A 102 -18.38 17.38 15.15
CA ARG A 102 -19.35 17.47 14.05
C ARG A 102 -19.44 18.87 13.43
N LYS A 103 -19.19 19.93 14.22
CA LYS A 103 -19.25 21.32 13.74
C LYS A 103 -17.98 21.73 13.02
N GLU A 104 -16.81 21.35 13.54
CA GLU A 104 -15.52 21.87 13.07
C GLU A 104 -14.77 20.89 12.15
N TYR A 105 -15.05 19.59 12.28
CA TYR A 105 -14.41 18.49 11.57
C TYR A 105 -15.44 17.64 10.84
N PHE A 106 -16.44 18.25 10.17
CA PHE A 106 -17.48 17.51 9.43
C PHE A 106 -16.92 16.73 8.23
N GLY A 107 -15.94 17.31 7.53
CA GLY A 107 -15.25 16.70 6.39
C GLY A 107 -13.97 17.47 6.06
N ASN A 108 -13.05 16.83 5.34
CA ASN A 108 -11.80 17.46 4.88
C ASN A 108 -11.62 17.21 3.38
N HIS A 109 -11.27 18.25 2.63
CA HIS A 109 -11.14 18.18 1.17
C HIS A 109 -9.89 17.42 0.70
N ASN A 110 -8.96 17.13 1.61
CA ASN A 110 -7.79 16.30 1.36
C ASN A 110 -8.07 14.81 1.64
N GLU A 111 -9.25 14.45 2.16
CA GLU A 111 -9.64 13.05 2.37
C GLU A 111 -10.21 12.48 1.07
N ASP A 112 -9.48 11.53 0.48
CA ASP A 112 -9.95 10.69 -0.62
C ASP A 112 -10.52 9.37 -0.08
N PRO A 113 -11.35 8.64 -0.86
CA PRO A 113 -11.74 7.28 -0.51
C PRO A 113 -10.52 6.42 -0.18
N ALA A 114 -10.57 5.68 0.93
CA ALA A 114 -9.43 4.94 1.42
C ALA A 114 -8.88 3.94 0.39
N GLU A 115 -7.61 4.07 0.04
CA GLU A 115 -6.98 3.17 -0.94
C GLU A 115 -6.75 1.77 -0.38
N ASN A 116 -6.28 1.71 0.86
CA ASN A 116 -5.98 0.47 1.55
C ASN A 116 -7.23 -0.18 2.15
N MET A 117 -7.10 -1.46 2.52
CA MET A 117 -8.07 -2.13 3.38
C MET A 117 -8.13 -1.45 4.75
N PHE A 118 -9.26 -1.57 5.47
CA PHE A 118 -9.34 -1.07 6.85
C PHE A 118 -8.30 -1.75 7.76
N SER A 119 -8.14 -3.06 7.63
CA SER A 119 -7.07 -3.80 8.27
C SER A 119 -6.55 -4.91 7.37
N GLU A 120 -5.27 -5.23 7.51
CA GLU A 120 -4.59 -6.27 6.72
C GLU A 120 -3.91 -7.27 7.65
N SER A 121 -3.69 -8.49 7.15
CA SER A 121 -2.83 -9.45 7.82
C SER A 121 -1.41 -9.32 7.31
N ILE A 122 -0.47 -9.05 8.20
CA ILE A 122 0.96 -9.15 7.91
C ILE A 122 1.52 -10.39 8.61
N ILE A 123 2.54 -10.97 7.98
CA ILE A 123 3.24 -12.15 8.48
C ILE A 123 4.59 -11.70 9.00
N PHE A 124 4.88 -12.02 10.25
CA PHE A 124 6.21 -11.86 10.85
C PHE A 124 6.50 -13.04 11.77
N TYR A 125 7.61 -13.00 12.50
CA TYR A 125 7.90 -14.00 13.53
C TYR A 125 6.71 -14.14 14.47
N GLY A 126 6.24 -15.37 14.70
CA GLY A 126 5.04 -15.64 15.51
C GLY A 126 3.74 -15.82 14.71
N GLY A 127 3.73 -15.53 13.41
CA GLY A 127 2.61 -15.80 12.51
C GLY A 127 1.89 -14.54 12.03
N ASN A 128 0.56 -14.52 12.14
CA ASN A 128 -0.29 -13.44 11.63
C ASN A 128 -0.45 -12.32 12.65
N TYR A 129 -0.32 -11.08 12.17
CA TYR A 129 -0.65 -9.87 12.91
C TYR A 129 -1.70 -9.07 12.13
N THR A 130 -2.77 -8.67 12.81
CA THR A 130 -3.72 -7.68 12.31
C THR A 130 -3.09 -6.30 12.44
N VAL A 131 -2.99 -5.58 11.32
CA VAL A 131 -2.40 -4.24 11.26
C VAL A 131 -3.33 -3.26 10.58
N PHE A 132 -3.07 -1.97 10.79
CA PHE A 132 -3.82 -0.87 10.20
C PHE A 132 -2.91 -0.10 9.22
N PRO A 133 -3.20 -0.15 7.91
CA PRO A 133 -2.38 0.50 6.89
C PRO A 133 -2.65 2.00 6.74
N GLY A 134 -3.85 2.46 7.12
CA GLY A 134 -4.26 3.86 7.03
C GLY A 134 -4.30 4.35 5.59
N ILE A 135 -3.86 5.60 5.37
CA ILE A 135 -3.88 6.30 4.08
C ILE A 135 -2.51 6.40 3.40
N ALA A 136 -1.47 5.80 3.98
CA ALA A 136 -0.16 5.76 3.34
C ALA A 136 -0.23 4.97 2.03
N LEU A 137 0.63 5.31 1.07
CA LEU A 137 0.72 4.60 -0.21
C LEU A 137 1.43 3.26 -0.02
N GLU A 138 0.74 2.17 -0.33
CA GLU A 138 1.28 0.80 -0.41
C GLU A 138 2.10 0.35 0.83
N PRO A 139 1.70 0.68 2.08
CA PRO A 139 2.56 0.54 3.25
C PRO A 139 2.82 -0.92 3.60
N VAL A 140 1.85 -1.81 3.35
CA VAL A 140 1.94 -3.25 3.65
C VAL A 140 2.89 -3.95 2.69
N GLU A 141 2.85 -3.56 1.42
CA GLU A 141 3.72 -4.07 0.36
C GLU A 141 5.17 -3.66 0.61
N ILE A 142 5.41 -2.39 0.96
CA ILE A 142 6.73 -1.88 1.36
C ILE A 142 7.25 -2.65 2.57
N PHE A 143 6.44 -2.79 3.62
CA PHE A 143 6.82 -3.50 4.84
C PHE A 143 7.20 -4.95 4.55
N ARG A 144 6.41 -5.65 3.74
CA ARG A 144 6.64 -7.06 3.37
C ARG A 144 7.97 -7.22 2.63
N ASN A 145 8.27 -6.33 1.69
CA ASN A 145 9.51 -6.37 0.93
C ASN A 145 10.71 -6.07 1.83
N LEU A 146 10.64 -5.00 2.64
CA LEU A 146 11.71 -4.65 3.60
C LEU A 146 12.03 -5.81 4.56
N THR A 147 11.00 -6.37 5.20
CA THR A 147 11.20 -7.48 6.14
C THR A 147 11.69 -8.75 5.47
N GLN A 148 11.21 -9.05 4.25
CA GLN A 148 11.73 -10.16 3.46
C GLN A 148 13.24 -10.01 3.23
N ILE A 149 13.70 -8.83 2.82
CA ILE A 149 15.11 -8.59 2.51
C ILE A 149 15.96 -8.71 3.77
N ILE A 150 15.53 -8.06 4.86
CA ILE A 150 16.31 -7.97 6.09
C ILE A 150 16.51 -9.35 6.72
N PHE A 151 15.47 -10.19 6.74
CA PHE A 151 15.43 -11.43 7.52
C PHE A 151 15.52 -12.72 6.69
N ASN A 152 15.11 -12.70 5.42
CA ASN A 152 14.96 -13.92 4.62
C ASN A 152 15.84 -13.95 3.36
N THR A 153 16.80 -13.03 3.22
CA THR A 153 17.79 -13.04 2.12
C THR A 153 19.22 -13.11 2.64
N THR A 154 20.16 -13.45 1.75
CA THR A 154 21.58 -13.60 2.07
C THR A 154 22.34 -12.26 2.07
N ILE A 155 21.66 -11.12 1.96
CA ILE A 155 22.30 -9.81 2.04
C ILE A 155 23.06 -9.69 3.37
N LYS A 156 24.22 -9.02 3.34
CA LYS A 156 24.99 -8.71 4.54
C LYS A 156 24.58 -7.33 5.05
N LEU A 157 23.71 -7.31 6.05
CA LEU A 157 23.37 -6.10 6.81
C LEU A 157 23.97 -6.22 8.21
N PRO A 158 24.27 -5.10 8.90
CA PRO A 158 24.80 -5.14 10.26
C PRO A 158 23.88 -5.93 11.21
N ASP A 159 24.44 -6.84 12.01
CA ASP A 159 23.64 -7.66 12.93
C ASP A 159 22.93 -6.81 13.99
N ALA A 160 23.56 -5.71 14.44
CA ALA A 160 22.95 -4.75 15.35
C ALA A 160 21.72 -4.05 14.74
N PHE A 161 21.79 -3.68 13.45
CA PHE A 161 20.64 -3.15 12.71
C PHE A 161 19.51 -4.18 12.66
N ARG A 162 19.80 -5.42 12.26
CA ARG A 162 18.81 -6.51 12.21
C ARG A 162 18.14 -6.76 13.56
N ALA A 163 18.94 -6.80 14.63
CA ALA A 163 18.46 -7.05 15.98
C ALA A 163 17.57 -5.92 16.50
N GLN A 164 17.91 -4.65 16.22
CA GLN A 164 17.08 -3.52 16.63
C GLN A 164 15.78 -3.45 15.80
N VAL A 165 15.87 -3.64 14.48
CA VAL A 165 14.69 -3.73 13.60
C VAL A 165 13.74 -4.84 14.05
N TYR A 166 14.28 -6.02 14.36
CA TYR A 166 13.48 -7.14 14.87
C TYR A 166 12.71 -6.76 16.14
N GLN A 167 13.39 -6.16 17.12
CA GLN A 167 12.76 -5.78 18.38
C GLN A 167 11.65 -4.73 18.18
N GLY A 168 11.91 -3.68 17.38
CA GLY A 168 10.93 -2.62 17.16
C GLY A 168 9.72 -3.09 16.37
N ILE A 169 9.92 -3.89 15.31
CA ILE A 169 8.82 -4.52 14.57
C ILE A 169 7.99 -5.41 15.50
N THR A 170 8.65 -6.30 16.26
CA THR A 170 7.96 -7.24 17.16
C THR A 170 7.12 -6.50 18.18
N LEU A 171 7.64 -5.43 18.78
CA LEU A 171 6.89 -4.61 19.74
C LEU A 171 5.64 -4.01 19.07
N LEU A 172 5.80 -3.23 18.00
CA LEU A 172 4.69 -2.45 17.45
C LEU A 172 3.61 -3.34 16.81
N LEU A 173 3.99 -4.48 16.22
CA LEU A 173 3.03 -5.48 15.74
C LEU A 173 2.24 -6.10 16.90
N TYR A 174 2.91 -6.44 18.01
CA TYR A 174 2.24 -7.00 19.17
C TYR A 174 1.28 -6.00 19.82
N LEU A 175 1.69 -4.73 19.98
CA LEU A 175 0.81 -3.69 20.51
C LEU A 175 -0.42 -3.46 19.63
N GLY A 176 -0.25 -3.39 18.31
CA GLY A 176 -1.37 -3.28 17.38
C GLY A 176 -2.30 -4.50 17.42
N GLN A 177 -1.76 -5.71 17.55
CA GLN A 177 -2.53 -6.94 17.68
C GLN A 177 -3.36 -6.97 18.97
N GLU A 178 -2.82 -6.51 20.10
CA GLU A 178 -3.57 -6.40 21.37
C GLU A 178 -4.75 -5.43 21.22
N LEU A 179 -4.54 -4.27 20.59
CA LEU A 179 -5.59 -3.28 20.33
C LEU A 179 -6.66 -3.82 19.37
N ALA A 180 -6.24 -4.46 18.27
CA ALA A 180 -7.15 -5.11 17.33
C ALA A 180 -7.98 -6.20 18.03
N THR A 181 -7.37 -7.00 18.90
CA THR A 181 -8.06 -8.05 19.67
C THR A 181 -9.06 -7.46 20.65
N LYS A 182 -8.69 -6.41 21.39
CA LYS A 182 -9.60 -5.67 22.29
C LYS A 182 -10.80 -5.09 21.54
N ALA A 183 -10.59 -4.63 20.30
CA ALA A 183 -11.65 -4.09 19.43
C ALA A 183 -12.42 -5.15 18.64
N GLY A 184 -12.02 -6.43 18.68
CA GLY A 184 -12.67 -7.50 17.92
C GLY A 184 -12.42 -7.47 16.41
N ILE A 185 -11.32 -6.83 15.98
CA ILE A 185 -10.95 -6.64 14.57
C ILE A 185 -10.08 -7.80 14.12
N LYS A 186 -10.34 -8.30 12.92
CA LYS A 186 -9.55 -9.34 12.25
C LYS A 186 -8.82 -8.74 11.05
N GLY A 187 -7.63 -9.24 10.75
CA GLY A 187 -6.91 -8.86 9.55
C GLY A 187 -7.68 -9.19 8.27
N ASN A 188 -7.35 -8.46 7.20
CA ASN A 188 -7.99 -8.52 5.90
C ASN A 188 -9.48 -8.14 5.95
N ALA A 189 -9.84 -7.16 6.79
CA ALA A 189 -11.19 -6.59 6.81
C ALA A 189 -11.24 -5.31 5.96
N ASP A 190 -12.28 -5.20 5.14
CA ASP A 190 -12.63 -3.97 4.44
C ASP A 190 -13.86 -3.34 5.10
N CYS A 191 -13.96 -2.01 5.03
CA CYS A 191 -15.19 -1.30 5.36
C CYS A 191 -15.21 0.02 4.62
N GLN A 192 -16.28 0.24 3.87
CA GLN A 192 -16.59 1.55 3.34
C GLN A 192 -18.00 1.93 3.76
N ARG A 193 -18.10 3.13 4.34
CA ARG A 193 -19.36 3.84 4.55
C ARG A 193 -19.24 5.20 3.90
N GLU A 194 -20.23 5.58 3.10
CA GLU A 194 -20.30 6.90 2.45
C GLU A 194 -20.58 8.06 3.43
N SER A 195 -20.63 7.80 4.75
CA SER A 195 -20.90 8.85 5.73
C SER A 195 -19.68 9.73 5.92
N GLN A 196 -19.83 11.04 5.72
CA GLN A 196 -18.77 12.03 5.97
C GLN A 196 -18.48 12.22 7.47
N GLU A 197 -19.47 11.97 8.33
CA GLU A 197 -19.35 12.16 9.77
C GLU A 197 -18.41 11.14 10.42
N LEU A 198 -17.63 11.59 11.40
CA LEU A 198 -16.92 10.69 12.31
C LEU A 198 -17.92 9.98 13.21
N ILE A 199 -17.90 8.65 13.19
CA ILE A 199 -18.76 7.80 13.99
C ILE A 199 -18.06 7.57 15.34
N HIS A 200 -18.81 7.76 16.42
CA HIS A 200 -18.31 7.55 17.77
C HIS A 200 -18.39 6.09 18.20
N PHE A 201 -17.43 5.66 19.02
CA PHE A 201 -17.44 4.33 19.60
C PHE A 201 -18.45 4.28 20.74
N ASN A 202 -19.44 3.38 20.68
CA ASN A 202 -20.54 3.33 21.65
C ASN A 202 -20.17 2.74 23.01
N LYS A 203 -18.91 2.37 23.23
CA LYS A 203 -18.46 1.65 24.42
C LYS A 203 -17.19 2.30 24.96
N GLU A 204 -17.19 2.80 26.18
CA GLU A 204 -15.94 3.23 26.82
C GLU A 204 -14.97 2.05 26.90
N ALA A 205 -13.78 2.23 26.32
CA ALA A 205 -12.70 1.25 26.33
C ALA A 205 -11.40 1.94 26.74
N ASP A 206 -10.60 1.24 27.54
CA ASP A 206 -9.25 1.69 27.89
C ASP A 206 -8.23 0.96 27.01
N PHE A 207 -7.62 1.72 26.11
CA PHE A 207 -6.58 1.28 25.19
C PHE A 207 -5.18 1.65 25.68
N SER A 208 -5.06 2.26 26.86
CA SER A 208 -3.77 2.51 27.50
C SER A 208 -3.07 1.20 27.85
N ILE A 209 -1.74 1.24 27.81
CA ILE A 209 -0.87 0.14 28.23
C ILE A 209 -0.02 0.64 29.38
N SER A 210 -0.20 0.04 30.56
CA SER A 210 0.62 0.43 31.72
C SER A 210 2.08 0.02 31.53
N LYS A 211 3.02 0.72 32.17
CA LYS A 211 4.44 0.30 32.19
C LYS A 211 4.65 -1.15 32.66
N THR A 212 3.85 -1.62 33.62
CA THR A 212 3.91 -3.00 34.11
C THR A 212 3.42 -4.02 33.08
N GLU A 213 2.43 -3.65 32.27
CA GLU A 213 1.90 -4.47 31.19
C GLU A 213 2.89 -4.54 30.03
N LEU A 214 3.49 -3.39 29.66
CA LEU A 214 4.56 -3.34 28.67
C LEU A 214 5.72 -4.28 29.03
N ILE A 215 6.21 -4.24 30.27
CA ILE A 215 7.30 -5.13 30.73
C ILE A 215 6.90 -6.61 30.61
N LYS A 216 5.65 -6.97 30.93
CA LYS A 216 5.14 -8.34 30.78
C LYS A 216 5.10 -8.75 29.30
N ILE A 217 4.61 -7.87 28.43
CA ILE A 217 4.58 -8.08 26.98
C ILE A 217 5.99 -8.31 26.45
N CYS A 218 6.92 -7.41 26.75
CA CYS A 218 8.32 -7.51 26.31
C CYS A 218 9.00 -8.79 26.82
N SER A 219 8.69 -9.21 28.05
CA SER A 219 9.21 -10.48 28.60
C SER A 219 8.65 -11.70 27.87
N LEU A 220 7.35 -11.69 27.51
CA LEU A 220 6.68 -12.77 26.79
C LEU A 220 7.26 -12.94 25.38
N ILE A 221 7.48 -11.84 24.67
CA ILE A 221 8.00 -11.84 23.29
C ILE A 221 9.54 -11.72 23.22
N GLN A 222 10.22 -11.75 24.37
CA GLN A 222 11.67 -11.78 24.51
C GLN A 222 12.41 -10.58 23.86
N ILE A 223 11.93 -9.37 24.09
CA ILE A 223 12.56 -8.12 23.61
C ILE A 223 12.84 -7.15 24.77
N SER A 224 13.71 -6.16 24.55
CA SER A 224 13.96 -5.11 25.54
C SER A 224 12.74 -4.18 25.69
N PRO A 225 12.28 -3.87 26.92
CA PRO A 225 11.27 -2.84 27.14
C PRO A 225 11.71 -1.43 26.69
N GLU A 226 13.01 -1.17 26.60
CA GLU A 226 13.54 0.14 26.19
C GLU A 226 13.26 0.46 24.73
N ILE A 227 12.95 -0.55 23.90
CA ILE A 227 12.64 -0.37 22.48
C ILE A 227 11.38 0.48 22.25
N ILE A 228 10.51 0.62 23.26
CA ILE A 228 9.36 1.54 23.19
C ILE A 228 9.80 2.99 22.94
N ASN A 229 10.98 3.37 23.43
CA ASN A 229 11.50 4.74 23.30
C ASN A 229 11.75 5.14 21.85
N ASP A 230 11.95 4.18 20.95
CA ASP A 230 12.12 4.43 19.51
C ASP A 230 10.82 4.90 18.83
N PHE A 231 9.68 4.78 19.51
CA PHE A 231 8.34 5.09 19.00
C PHE A 231 7.60 6.16 19.81
N ILE A 232 8.18 6.67 20.89
CA ILE A 232 7.56 7.69 21.74
C ILE A 232 7.89 9.10 21.25
N ILE A 233 6.90 9.98 21.26
CA ILE A 233 7.07 11.43 21.08
C ILE A 233 6.75 12.19 22.37
N SER A 234 7.55 13.22 22.67
CA SER A 234 7.26 14.13 23.78
C SER A 234 6.17 15.13 23.39
N PRO A 235 5.20 15.44 24.27
CA PRO A 235 4.22 16.52 24.05
C PRO A 235 4.84 17.88 23.73
N ASP A 236 6.02 18.15 24.29
CA ASP A 236 6.75 19.42 24.14
C ASP A 236 7.77 19.40 22.98
N ASP A 237 7.73 18.38 22.12
CA ASP A 237 8.67 18.27 21.00
C ASP A 237 8.52 19.46 20.05
N SER A 238 9.64 20.12 19.73
CA SER A 238 9.64 21.32 18.88
C SER A 238 9.10 21.06 17.48
N ARG A 239 9.13 19.81 17.00
CA ARG A 239 8.59 19.44 15.69
C ARG A 239 7.06 19.58 15.60
N PHE A 240 6.35 19.74 16.72
CA PHE A 240 4.93 20.11 16.71
C PHE A 240 4.69 21.60 16.43
N GLN A 241 5.71 22.46 16.55
CA GLN A 241 5.56 23.91 16.37
C GLN A 241 5.60 24.33 14.89
N ASP A 242 6.37 23.61 14.07
CA ASP A 242 6.42 23.79 12.61
C ASP A 242 5.31 22.93 11.98
N TYR A 243 4.08 23.45 11.96
CA TYR A 243 2.93 22.71 11.44
C TYR A 243 3.02 22.52 9.91
N ASP A 244 3.58 21.39 9.51
CA ASP A 244 3.37 20.77 8.21
C ASP A 244 2.71 19.40 8.45
N PRO A 245 1.45 19.19 8.00
CA PRO A 245 0.76 17.92 8.12
C PRO A 245 1.57 16.72 7.59
N GLN A 246 2.41 16.93 6.57
CA GLN A 246 3.25 15.88 5.99
C GLN A 246 4.42 15.48 6.88
N PHE A 247 4.82 16.34 7.83
CA PHE A 247 5.92 16.10 8.76
C PHE A 247 5.45 15.96 10.21
N ASN A 248 4.18 15.61 10.41
CA ASN A 248 3.64 15.33 11.73
C ASN A 248 4.52 14.28 12.46
N PRO A 249 5.11 14.60 13.62
CA PRO A 249 5.98 13.70 14.37
C PRO A 249 5.31 12.37 14.74
N LEU A 250 3.99 12.38 14.94
CA LEU A 250 3.22 11.17 15.25
C LEU A 250 3.23 10.15 14.10
N LEU A 251 3.52 10.57 12.86
CA LEU A 251 3.66 9.63 11.73
C LEU A 251 4.92 8.75 11.87
N PHE A 252 5.90 9.18 12.66
CA PHE A 252 7.17 8.48 12.88
C PHE A 252 7.28 7.87 14.28
N TYR A 253 6.63 8.51 15.25
CA TYR A 253 6.67 8.19 16.67
C TYR A 253 5.21 8.16 17.18
N PRO A 254 4.46 7.11 16.85
CA PRO A 254 3.01 7.11 16.99
C PRO A 254 2.51 6.86 18.42
N ILE A 255 3.41 6.78 19.40
CA ILE A 255 3.10 6.50 20.81
C ILE A 255 3.31 7.76 21.65
N VAL A 256 2.37 8.05 22.54
CA VAL A 256 2.48 9.10 23.55
C VAL A 256 2.53 8.45 24.92
N GLU A 257 3.46 8.89 25.76
CA GLU A 257 3.49 8.53 27.18
C GLU A 257 2.76 9.62 27.99
N PHE A 258 1.79 9.19 28.81
CA PHE A 258 1.08 10.09 29.72
C PHE A 258 0.77 9.36 31.03
N ASN A 259 1.08 9.99 32.17
CA ASN A 259 0.88 9.39 33.50
C ASN A 259 1.43 7.96 33.65
N ASN A 260 2.60 7.67 33.06
CA ASN A 260 3.27 6.36 33.13
C ASN A 260 2.49 5.21 32.44
N GLU A 261 1.62 5.60 31.50
CA GLU A 261 0.90 4.73 30.57
C GLU A 261 1.24 5.13 29.13
N TYR A 262 1.19 4.16 28.22
CA TYR A 262 1.48 4.34 26.80
C TYR A 262 0.22 4.26 25.96
N PHE A 263 0.08 5.19 25.02
CA PHE A 263 -1.07 5.31 24.12
C PHE A 263 -0.57 5.24 22.68
N PHE A 264 -0.96 4.19 21.95
CA PHE A 264 -0.63 4.06 20.52
C PHE A 264 -1.58 4.96 19.70
N LEU A 265 -1.30 6.26 19.76
CA LEU A 265 -2.22 7.32 19.38
C LEU A 265 -2.54 7.33 17.89
N LEU A 266 -1.59 7.02 17.00
CA LEU A 266 -1.83 6.88 15.55
C LEU A 266 -1.73 5.43 15.10
N ILE A 267 -2.57 4.56 15.66
CA ILE A 267 -2.62 3.15 15.28
C ILE A 267 -2.92 2.96 13.78
N SER A 268 -3.71 3.84 13.14
CA SER A 268 -3.99 3.72 11.71
C SER A 268 -2.76 3.94 10.83
N ASN A 269 -1.69 4.56 11.36
CA ASN A 269 -0.43 4.76 10.67
C ASN A 269 0.62 3.69 11.08
N GLN A 270 0.23 2.62 11.78
CA GLN A 270 1.14 1.61 12.33
C GLN A 270 2.15 1.08 11.31
N VAL A 271 1.69 0.67 10.13
CA VAL A 271 2.56 0.02 9.13
C VAL A 271 3.53 1.03 8.53
N ASN A 272 3.08 2.25 8.26
CA ASN A 272 3.94 3.32 7.77
C ASN A 272 4.99 3.72 8.82
N ALA A 273 4.62 3.81 10.11
CA ALA A 273 5.57 4.05 11.19
C ALA A 273 6.64 2.94 11.27
N LEU A 274 6.29 1.69 11.01
CA LEU A 274 7.26 0.58 10.92
C LEU A 274 8.21 0.73 9.72
N ASN A 275 7.69 1.12 8.55
CA ASN A 275 8.52 1.38 7.38
C ASN A 275 9.52 2.50 7.68
N GLU A 276 9.05 3.63 8.19
CA GLU A 276 9.92 4.75 8.57
C GLU A 276 10.94 4.38 9.64
N TYR A 277 10.56 3.54 10.60
CA TYR A 277 11.48 3.01 11.61
C TYR A 277 12.63 2.24 10.97
N ILE A 278 12.32 1.30 10.07
CA ILE A 278 13.33 0.52 9.34
C ILE A 278 14.27 1.43 8.55
N LEU A 279 13.70 2.37 7.79
CA LEU A 279 14.45 3.28 6.92
C LEU A 279 15.36 4.23 7.72
N ARG A 280 14.87 4.76 8.85
CA ARG A 280 15.65 5.60 9.76
C ARG A 280 16.80 4.83 10.40
N LEU A 281 16.57 3.59 10.82
CA LEU A 281 17.64 2.74 11.33
C LEU A 281 18.67 2.41 10.24
N ALA A 282 18.25 2.18 9.00
CA ALA A 282 19.18 1.89 7.90
C ALA A 282 20.16 3.05 7.67
N LYS A 283 19.67 4.29 7.78
CA LYS A 283 20.51 5.51 7.80
C LYS A 283 21.44 5.55 9.00
N GLN A 284 20.92 5.34 10.20
CA GLN A 284 21.70 5.40 11.44
C GLN A 284 22.86 4.39 11.45
N TYR A 285 22.64 3.19 10.90
CA TYR A 285 23.66 2.13 10.80
C TYR A 285 24.47 2.21 9.50
N GLY A 286 24.22 3.17 8.62
CA GLY A 286 24.96 3.38 7.37
C GLY A 286 24.78 2.27 6.33
N CYS A 287 23.69 1.49 6.39
CA CYS A 287 23.41 0.38 5.47
C CYS A 287 22.25 0.65 4.49
N GLU A 288 21.80 1.91 4.41
CA GLU A 288 20.74 2.36 3.51
C GLU A 288 20.94 1.89 2.07
N LYS A 289 22.11 2.15 1.48
CA LYS A 289 22.36 1.89 0.06
C LYS A 289 22.21 0.40 -0.28
N ASP A 290 22.75 -0.46 0.59
CA ASP A 290 22.67 -1.91 0.41
C ASP A 290 21.22 -2.40 0.57
N LEU A 291 20.47 -1.84 1.52
CA LEU A 291 19.06 -2.14 1.71
C LEU A 291 18.21 -1.72 0.48
N LEU A 292 18.41 -0.50 -0.04
CA LEU A 292 17.68 0.01 -1.21
C LEU A 292 17.97 -0.81 -2.47
N LEU A 293 19.23 -1.20 -2.67
CA LEU A 293 19.62 -2.07 -3.78
C LEU A 293 18.92 -3.43 -3.71
N ALA A 294 18.94 -4.09 -2.55
CA ALA A 294 18.23 -5.36 -2.40
C ALA A 294 16.72 -5.21 -2.51
N TYR A 295 16.17 -4.07 -2.09
CA TYR A 295 14.76 -3.76 -2.22
C TYR A 295 14.32 -3.59 -3.67
N GLN A 296 15.12 -2.90 -4.47
CA GLN A 296 14.90 -2.82 -5.91
C GLN A 296 14.94 -4.22 -6.58
N GLU A 297 15.90 -5.08 -6.22
CA GLU A 297 16.00 -6.43 -6.79
C GLU A 297 14.79 -7.30 -6.41
N GLU A 298 14.30 -7.19 -5.17
CA GLU A 298 13.13 -7.95 -4.71
C GLU A 298 11.87 -7.54 -5.49
N ILE A 299 11.59 -6.23 -5.61
CA ILE A 299 10.46 -5.75 -6.41
C ILE A 299 10.62 -6.15 -7.88
N TRP A 300 11.82 -6.04 -8.42
CA TRP A 300 12.08 -6.42 -9.81
C TRP A 300 11.81 -7.90 -10.07
N ALA A 301 12.15 -8.77 -9.11
CA ALA A 301 11.82 -10.19 -9.18
C ALA A 301 10.29 -10.41 -9.18
N GLU A 302 9.53 -9.69 -8.34
CA GLU A 302 8.07 -9.76 -8.31
C GLU A 302 7.45 -9.25 -9.63
N VAL A 303 7.97 -8.16 -10.19
CA VAL A 303 7.56 -7.65 -11.51
C VAL A 303 7.79 -8.68 -12.62
N ARG A 304 8.95 -9.36 -12.62
CA ARG A 304 9.22 -10.42 -13.62
C ARG A 304 8.28 -11.62 -13.46
N ILE A 305 7.94 -11.98 -12.23
CA ILE A 305 6.92 -13.01 -11.95
C ILE A 305 5.55 -12.57 -12.47
N ALA A 306 5.15 -11.31 -12.23
CA ALA A 306 3.91 -10.73 -12.72
C ALA A 306 3.83 -10.75 -14.26
N CYS A 307 4.90 -10.34 -14.94
CA CYS A 307 5.03 -10.46 -16.39
C CYS A 307 4.88 -11.91 -16.88
N ASN A 308 5.53 -12.87 -16.21
CA ASN A 308 5.44 -14.28 -16.58
C ASN A 308 4.02 -14.83 -16.40
N LYS A 309 3.31 -14.45 -15.33
CA LYS A 309 1.90 -14.81 -15.09
C LYS A 309 0.97 -14.34 -16.22
N MET A 310 1.27 -13.19 -16.84
CA MET A 310 0.54 -12.69 -18.02
C MET A 310 0.93 -13.41 -19.33
N GLY A 311 1.85 -14.38 -19.27
CA GLY A 311 2.34 -15.11 -20.43
C GLY A 311 3.39 -14.37 -21.26
N TRP A 312 4.03 -13.35 -20.69
CA TRP A 312 5.14 -12.63 -21.33
C TRP A 312 6.45 -13.34 -21.06
N VAL A 313 7.33 -13.38 -22.06
CA VAL A 313 8.59 -14.13 -22.03
C VAL A 313 9.74 -13.17 -22.27
N GLU A 314 10.71 -13.15 -21.36
CA GLU A 314 11.90 -12.31 -21.52
C GLU A 314 12.74 -12.74 -22.74
N THR A 315 13.30 -11.75 -23.43
CA THR A 315 14.10 -11.94 -24.64
C THR A 315 15.59 -11.86 -24.34
N ASP A 316 16.41 -12.28 -25.29
CA ASP A 316 17.87 -12.13 -25.31
C ASP A 316 18.35 -10.81 -25.96
N ILE A 317 17.43 -9.87 -26.18
CA ILE A 317 17.71 -8.58 -26.81
C ILE A 317 18.57 -7.74 -25.86
N GLU A 318 19.86 -7.63 -26.15
CA GLU A 318 20.79 -6.77 -25.41
C GLU A 318 20.44 -5.29 -25.61
N LEU A 319 20.47 -4.50 -24.53
CA LEU A 319 20.26 -3.05 -24.53
C LEU A 319 21.60 -2.33 -24.34
N SER A 320 21.73 -1.12 -24.89
CA SER A 320 22.94 -0.31 -24.70
C SER A 320 23.16 0.01 -23.22
N GLU A 321 24.36 -0.20 -22.68
CA GLU A 321 24.65 0.08 -21.26
C GLU A 321 24.25 1.51 -20.87
N ASP A 322 23.55 1.61 -19.73
CA ASP A 322 23.40 2.88 -19.02
C ASP A 322 24.34 2.90 -17.81
N LYS A 323 25.36 3.75 -17.87
CA LYS A 323 26.33 3.88 -16.77
C LYS A 323 25.88 4.88 -15.72
N THR A 324 24.67 5.45 -15.84
CA THR A 324 24.29 6.64 -15.07
C THR A 324 23.28 6.44 -13.95
N ASP A 325 22.59 5.29 -13.84
CA ASP A 325 21.56 5.14 -12.80
C ASP A 325 21.58 3.77 -12.10
N ILE A 326 21.86 3.78 -10.79
CA ILE A 326 21.79 2.62 -9.91
C ILE A 326 20.32 2.28 -9.55
N GLY A 327 19.41 3.24 -9.74
CA GLY A 327 17.98 3.16 -9.41
C GLY A 327 17.07 2.65 -10.53
N PHE A 328 17.63 2.07 -11.60
CA PHE A 328 16.86 1.68 -12.79
C PHE A 328 17.03 0.19 -13.17
N LYS A 329 15.92 -0.51 -13.36
CA LYS A 329 15.88 -1.88 -13.92
C LYS A 329 15.07 -1.91 -15.20
N GLU A 330 15.44 -2.78 -16.12
CA GLU A 330 14.78 -2.88 -17.42
C GLU A 330 14.87 -4.30 -18.01
N ALA A 331 13.85 -4.67 -18.80
CA ALA A 331 13.84 -5.89 -19.60
C ALA A 331 12.98 -5.72 -20.86
N ILE A 332 13.32 -6.49 -21.88
CA ILE A 332 12.52 -6.65 -23.10
C ILE A 332 11.84 -8.01 -23.08
N LEU A 333 10.52 -8.01 -23.18
CA LEU A 333 9.71 -9.22 -23.18
C LEU A 333 8.93 -9.36 -24.49
N HIS A 334 8.85 -10.57 -25.00
CA HIS A 334 7.99 -10.96 -26.10
C HIS A 334 6.64 -11.43 -25.57
N PHE A 335 5.56 -10.91 -26.14
CA PHE A 335 4.19 -11.30 -25.78
C PHE A 335 3.29 -11.58 -26.98
N ASP A 336 3.76 -11.32 -28.20
CA ASP A 336 3.11 -11.71 -29.46
C ASP A 336 4.13 -11.64 -30.61
N ASN A 337 3.89 -12.33 -31.72
CA ASN A 337 4.82 -12.53 -32.84
C ASN A 337 5.51 -11.26 -33.35
N ASN A 338 4.82 -10.11 -33.29
CA ASN A 338 5.34 -8.81 -33.71
C ASN A 338 5.19 -7.74 -32.63
N ARG A 339 5.14 -8.13 -31.35
CA ARG A 339 5.00 -7.18 -30.24
C ARG A 339 5.96 -7.48 -29.11
N LEU A 340 6.65 -6.43 -28.70
CA LEU A 340 7.59 -6.46 -27.59
C LEU A 340 7.13 -5.48 -26.51
N ALA A 341 7.26 -5.90 -25.26
CA ALA A 341 7.10 -5.04 -24.10
C ALA A 341 8.48 -4.61 -23.63
N TYR A 342 8.66 -3.32 -23.42
CA TYR A 342 9.81 -2.78 -22.71
C TYR A 342 9.32 -2.37 -21.32
N VAL A 343 9.73 -3.14 -20.32
CA VAL A 343 9.31 -2.94 -18.93
C VAL A 343 10.49 -2.36 -18.18
N SER A 344 10.25 -1.27 -17.46
CA SER A 344 11.26 -0.65 -16.60
C SER A 344 10.72 -0.47 -15.19
N LEU A 345 11.61 -0.48 -14.20
CA LEU A 345 11.31 -0.15 -12.82
C LEU A 345 12.28 0.94 -12.34
N GLN A 346 11.71 2.04 -11.87
CA GLN A 346 12.43 3.13 -11.22
C GLN A 346 12.20 3.09 -9.71
N THR A 347 13.27 3.07 -8.93
CA THR A 347 13.23 3.17 -7.47
C THR A 347 14.13 4.31 -7.00
N PRO A 348 13.89 4.89 -5.81
CA PRO A 348 14.83 5.85 -5.23
C PRO A 348 16.21 5.21 -5.05
N SER A 349 17.24 5.94 -5.45
CA SER A 349 18.64 5.58 -5.21
C SER A 349 19.13 5.97 -3.82
N GLU A 350 18.42 6.91 -3.18
CA GLU A 350 18.69 7.47 -1.86
C GLU A 350 17.36 7.77 -1.19
N LEU A 351 17.31 7.64 0.13
CA LEU A 351 16.18 7.98 0.98
C LEU A 351 16.19 9.50 1.20
N SER A 352 15.17 10.20 0.71
CA SER A 352 14.92 11.57 1.18
C SER A 352 14.52 11.55 2.65
N ASP A 353 15.11 12.45 3.44
CA ASP A 353 14.68 12.68 4.84
C ASP A 353 13.25 13.20 4.93
N SER A 354 12.71 13.70 3.83
CA SER A 354 11.38 14.24 3.72
C SER A 354 10.47 13.35 2.87
N PHE A 355 9.19 13.22 3.27
CA PHE A 355 8.08 12.77 2.42
C PHE A 355 7.94 13.59 1.11
N SER A 356 8.68 14.69 0.97
CA SER A 356 8.69 15.57 -0.19
C SER A 356 9.41 14.96 -1.40
N TYR A 357 8.81 15.18 -2.57
CA TYR A 357 9.38 15.19 -3.92
C TYR A 357 10.74 14.51 -4.09
N GLN A 358 10.74 13.27 -4.59
CA GLN A 358 11.89 12.79 -5.35
C GLN A 358 12.24 13.83 -6.42
N SER A 359 13.53 14.20 -6.49
CA SER A 359 14.02 15.26 -7.37
C SER A 359 13.55 15.05 -8.82
N ALA A 360 13.08 16.12 -9.47
CA ALA A 360 12.68 16.11 -10.88
C ALA A 360 13.80 15.57 -11.80
N ASN A 361 15.05 15.58 -11.35
CA ASN A 361 16.23 15.18 -12.12
C ASN A 361 16.30 13.67 -12.41
N ASN A 362 15.96 12.79 -11.46
CA ASN A 362 16.01 11.33 -11.69
C ASN A 362 14.95 10.88 -12.71
N ARG A 363 13.84 11.62 -12.84
CA ARG A 363 12.77 11.33 -13.80
C ARG A 363 13.12 11.69 -15.23
N GLU A 364 13.75 12.84 -15.43
CA GLU A 364 14.15 13.30 -16.77
C GLU A 364 15.16 12.31 -17.38
N ASN A 365 16.11 11.82 -16.58
CA ASN A 365 17.04 10.77 -17.00
C ASN A 365 16.32 9.47 -17.37
N SER A 366 15.37 9.02 -16.54
CA SER A 366 14.56 7.83 -16.84
C SER A 366 13.77 8.00 -18.15
N HIS A 367 13.13 9.17 -18.37
CA HIS A 367 12.38 9.44 -19.60
C HIS A 367 13.27 9.45 -20.85
N GLN A 368 14.46 10.04 -20.74
CA GLN A 368 15.45 10.04 -21.80
C GLN A 368 15.91 8.61 -22.10
N ARG A 369 16.14 7.79 -21.07
CA ARG A 369 16.46 6.36 -21.22
C ARG A 369 15.34 5.61 -21.95
N LEU A 370 14.08 5.78 -21.52
CA LEU A 370 12.95 5.13 -22.18
C LEU A 370 12.87 5.48 -23.67
N THR A 371 13.02 6.77 -23.99
CA THR A 371 12.97 7.29 -25.36
C THR A 371 14.14 6.77 -26.19
N LYS A 372 15.34 6.70 -25.61
CA LYS A 372 16.55 6.19 -26.27
C LYS A 372 16.41 4.71 -26.63
N VAL A 373 16.00 3.87 -25.68
CA VAL A 373 15.85 2.42 -25.89
C VAL A 373 14.82 2.12 -26.97
N ILE A 374 13.65 2.77 -26.93
CA ILE A 374 12.62 2.54 -27.94
C ILE A 374 13.08 3.00 -29.33
N THR A 375 13.79 4.13 -29.42
CA THR A 375 14.40 4.59 -30.68
C THR A 375 15.41 3.57 -31.20
N GLU A 376 16.26 3.03 -30.32
CA GLU A 376 17.25 2.01 -30.66
C GLU A 376 16.58 0.73 -31.21
N LEU A 377 15.56 0.23 -30.52
CA LEU A 377 14.84 -0.99 -30.92
C LEU A 377 14.16 -0.83 -32.29
N LYS A 378 13.57 0.35 -32.57
CA LYS A 378 12.94 0.64 -33.87
C LYS A 378 13.93 0.65 -35.02
N ASN A 379 15.17 1.07 -34.76
CA ASN A 379 16.24 1.15 -35.75
C ASN A 379 16.88 -0.22 -36.05
N ARG A 380 16.56 -1.28 -35.29
CA ARG A 380 17.06 -2.63 -35.56
C ARG A 380 16.31 -3.23 -36.76
N PRO A 381 17.01 -3.64 -37.85
CA PRO A 381 16.34 -4.17 -39.05
C PRO A 381 15.43 -5.37 -38.79
N LYS A 382 15.81 -6.26 -37.86
CA LYS A 382 15.00 -7.44 -37.47
C LYS A 382 13.69 -7.09 -36.76
N LEU A 383 13.53 -5.84 -36.30
CA LEU A 383 12.38 -5.37 -35.54
C LEU A 383 11.58 -4.31 -36.32
N SER A 384 11.76 -4.19 -37.65
CA SER A 384 11.08 -3.17 -38.46
C SER A 384 9.56 -3.24 -38.38
N ASP A 385 9.01 -4.45 -38.25
CA ASP A 385 7.56 -4.68 -38.24
C ASP A 385 7.00 -4.81 -36.81
N CYS A 386 7.86 -4.73 -35.79
CA CYS A 386 7.48 -4.86 -34.40
C CYS A 386 6.80 -3.60 -33.87
N LYS A 387 5.81 -3.77 -32.99
CA LYS A 387 5.24 -2.68 -32.18
C LYS A 387 5.66 -2.84 -30.73
N PHE A 388 5.75 -1.73 -30.02
CA PHE A 388 6.29 -1.68 -28.67
C PHE A 388 5.24 -1.25 -27.66
N LEU A 389 5.22 -1.91 -26.51
CA LEU A 389 4.51 -1.47 -25.31
C LEU A 389 5.53 -1.12 -24.24
N THR A 390 5.65 0.16 -23.92
CA THR A 390 6.47 0.61 -22.79
C THR A 390 5.63 0.59 -21.52
N VAL A 391 6.04 -0.20 -20.54
CA VAL A 391 5.44 -0.23 -19.19
C VAL A 391 6.46 0.35 -18.22
N SER A 392 6.25 1.60 -17.83
CA SER A 392 7.11 2.32 -16.90
C SER A 392 6.60 2.14 -15.48
N LEU A 393 7.28 1.33 -14.68
CA LEU A 393 6.95 1.10 -13.28
C LEU A 393 7.79 2.02 -12.40
N TYR A 394 7.22 2.43 -11.27
CA TYR A 394 7.93 3.15 -10.23
C TYR A 394 7.57 2.63 -8.85
N ASP A 395 8.49 2.75 -7.90
CA ASP A 395 8.17 2.69 -6.48
C ASP A 395 8.88 3.84 -5.78
N SER A 396 8.20 4.48 -4.84
CA SER A 396 8.70 5.62 -4.08
C SER A 396 9.02 5.27 -2.64
N ILE A 397 8.79 4.03 -2.20
CA ILE A 397 9.01 3.58 -0.82
C ILE A 397 8.29 4.52 0.17
N GLY A 398 7.01 4.79 -0.11
CA GLY A 398 6.16 5.65 0.72
C GLY A 398 6.42 7.15 0.56
N ARG A 399 7.28 7.58 -0.36
CA ARG A 399 7.50 9.01 -0.66
C ARG A 399 6.53 9.51 -1.73
N PHE A 400 6.27 10.82 -1.77
CA PHE A 400 5.42 11.39 -2.82
C PHE A 400 6.07 11.23 -4.21
N PHE A 401 5.28 10.75 -5.18
CA PHE A 401 5.70 10.59 -6.57
C PHE A 401 4.69 11.27 -7.53
N MET A 402 5.13 12.32 -8.22
CA MET A 402 4.36 12.97 -9.29
C MET A 402 5.22 13.20 -10.53
N GLY A 403 4.79 12.68 -11.68
CA GLY A 403 5.49 12.89 -12.94
C GLY A 403 4.61 12.64 -14.14
N ALA A 404 4.74 13.51 -15.14
CA ALA A 404 4.05 13.37 -16.41
C ALA A 404 4.85 12.44 -17.33
N MET A 405 4.14 11.54 -18.02
CA MET A 405 4.75 10.75 -19.08
C MET A 405 4.83 11.51 -20.39
N HIS A 406 5.96 11.38 -21.09
CA HIS A 406 6.06 11.80 -22.49
C HIS A 406 5.13 10.98 -23.38
N LYS A 407 4.62 11.64 -24.44
CA LYS A 407 3.80 10.99 -25.45
C LYS A 407 4.51 9.75 -26.05
N PRO A 408 3.77 8.72 -26.46
CA PRO A 408 4.33 7.62 -27.22
C PRO A 408 4.95 8.10 -28.53
N GLN A 409 6.04 7.46 -28.95
CA GLN A 409 6.60 7.62 -30.28
C GLN A 409 5.81 6.76 -31.31
N GLU A 410 6.09 6.91 -32.61
CA GLU A 410 5.49 6.05 -33.64
C GLU A 410 5.74 4.56 -33.36
N ARG A 411 4.74 3.67 -33.57
CA ARG A 411 4.80 2.23 -33.24
C ARG A 411 4.95 1.88 -31.75
N GLU A 412 4.74 2.84 -30.86
CA GLU A 412 4.80 2.64 -29.40
C GLU A 412 3.44 2.94 -28.75
N LEU A 413 3.11 2.17 -27.73
CA LEU A 413 2.11 2.50 -26.71
C LEU A 413 2.82 2.60 -25.35
N LYS A 414 2.35 3.47 -24.46
CA LYS A 414 2.97 3.64 -23.14
C LYS A 414 1.95 3.55 -22.01
N LEU A 415 2.33 2.90 -20.92
CA LEU A 415 1.61 2.83 -19.66
C LEU A 415 2.57 3.12 -18.49
N SER A 416 2.04 3.62 -17.38
CA SER A 416 2.79 3.76 -16.13
C SER A 416 1.93 3.36 -14.94
N PHE A 417 2.54 2.68 -13.99
CA PHE A 417 1.93 2.22 -12.75
C PHE A 417 2.94 2.33 -11.62
N SER A 418 2.49 2.44 -10.37
CA SER A 418 3.35 1.98 -9.28
C SER A 418 3.60 0.47 -9.45
N ALA A 419 4.75 -0.01 -8.97
CA ALA A 419 5.13 -1.42 -9.10
C ALA A 419 4.11 -2.33 -8.43
N PHE A 420 3.62 -1.97 -7.25
CA PHE A 420 2.64 -2.78 -6.52
C PHE A 420 1.24 -2.75 -7.13
N ASN A 421 0.82 -1.63 -7.75
CA ASN A 421 -0.40 -1.63 -8.57
C ASN A 421 -0.29 -2.57 -9.77
N PHE A 422 0.84 -2.58 -10.47
CA PHE A 422 1.06 -3.51 -11.57
C PHE A 422 1.04 -4.96 -11.10
N ILE A 423 1.72 -5.28 -9.99
CA ILE A 423 1.71 -6.62 -9.40
C ILE A 423 0.28 -7.01 -9.01
N SER A 424 -0.45 -6.16 -8.28
CA SER A 424 -1.83 -6.40 -7.85
C SER A 424 -2.76 -6.64 -9.04
N LEU A 425 -2.63 -5.84 -10.11
CA LEU A 425 -3.36 -6.04 -11.35
C LEU A 425 -3.17 -7.46 -11.89
N THR A 426 -1.94 -7.98 -11.90
CA THR A 426 -1.66 -9.34 -12.38
C THR A 426 -2.29 -10.46 -11.54
N GLU A 427 -2.66 -10.18 -10.29
CA GLU A 427 -3.25 -11.15 -9.37
C GLU A 427 -4.78 -11.09 -9.31
N GLY A 428 -5.36 -9.89 -9.45
CA GLY A 428 -6.80 -9.69 -9.35
C GLY A 428 -7.59 -10.20 -10.57
N GLU A 429 -6.99 -10.10 -11.75
CA GLU A 429 -7.65 -10.24 -13.05
C GLU A 429 -7.23 -11.50 -13.82
N ASP A 430 -8.09 -11.96 -14.73
CA ASP A 430 -7.76 -13.03 -15.68
C ASP A 430 -7.04 -12.43 -16.90
N TRP A 431 -5.72 -12.65 -16.97
CA TRP A 431 -4.88 -12.09 -18.01
C TRP A 431 -4.75 -13.02 -19.22
N GLU A 432 -4.97 -12.44 -20.40
CA GLU A 432 -4.45 -12.95 -21.66
C GLU A 432 -3.19 -12.16 -22.05
N GLN A 433 -2.31 -12.75 -22.87
CA GLN A 433 -1.06 -12.12 -23.34
C GLN A 433 -1.26 -10.71 -23.93
N LEU A 434 -2.41 -10.47 -24.59
CA LEU A 434 -2.75 -9.21 -25.24
C LEU A 434 -3.64 -8.27 -24.41
N SER A 435 -4.06 -8.65 -23.20
CA SER A 435 -5.01 -7.85 -22.39
C SER A 435 -4.48 -6.44 -22.13
N LEU A 436 -3.24 -6.32 -21.63
CA LEU A 436 -2.65 -5.01 -21.34
C LEU A 436 -2.38 -4.19 -22.60
N TRP A 437 -2.08 -4.84 -23.73
CA TRP A 437 -1.95 -4.19 -25.03
C TRP A 437 -3.28 -3.60 -25.51
N LYS A 438 -4.38 -4.35 -25.39
CA LYS A 438 -5.73 -3.88 -25.75
C LYS A 438 -6.11 -2.66 -24.90
N PHE A 439 -5.82 -2.70 -23.60
CA PHE A 439 -5.99 -1.56 -22.70
C PHE A 439 -5.15 -0.36 -23.15
N ALA A 440 -3.84 -0.53 -23.35
CA ALA A 440 -2.94 0.55 -23.76
C ALA A 440 -3.41 1.24 -25.04
N LYS A 441 -3.90 0.47 -26.01
CA LYS A 441 -4.45 1.02 -27.25
C LYS A 441 -5.72 1.84 -27.00
N ALA A 442 -6.64 1.33 -26.17
CA ALA A 442 -7.86 2.05 -25.82
C ALA A 442 -7.56 3.34 -25.05
N ALA A 443 -6.62 3.27 -24.09
CA ALA A 443 -6.18 4.39 -23.29
C ALA A 443 -5.50 5.47 -24.15
N ASP A 444 -4.63 5.10 -25.09
CA ASP A 444 -3.99 6.04 -26.02
C ASP A 444 -5.01 6.79 -26.89
N ILE A 445 -6.00 6.07 -27.44
CA ILE A 445 -7.10 6.69 -28.21
C ILE A 445 -7.94 7.64 -27.35
N PHE A 446 -8.14 7.32 -26.07
CA PHE A 446 -8.87 8.16 -25.14
C PHE A 446 -8.05 9.41 -24.75
N LEU A 447 -6.83 9.21 -24.26
CA LEU A 447 -5.95 10.25 -23.73
C LEU A 447 -5.38 11.20 -24.80
N SER A 448 -5.35 10.77 -26.07
CA SER A 448 -5.00 11.66 -27.20
C SER A 448 -6.05 12.74 -27.47
N LYS A 449 -7.30 12.53 -27.04
CA LYS A 449 -8.42 13.45 -27.24
C LYS A 449 -8.93 14.08 -25.94
N THR A 450 -8.73 13.39 -24.83
CA THR A 450 -9.22 13.80 -23.51
C THR A 450 -8.07 13.85 -22.53
N ARG A 451 -7.77 15.03 -22.00
CA ARG A 451 -6.77 15.18 -20.95
C ARG A 451 -7.32 14.61 -19.64
N SER A 452 -6.50 13.87 -18.91
CA SER A 452 -6.83 13.37 -17.57
C SER A 452 -5.62 13.49 -16.64
N MET A 453 -5.89 13.77 -15.37
CA MET A 453 -4.91 13.77 -14.26
C MET A 453 -5.06 12.53 -13.38
N SER A 454 -5.90 11.57 -13.79
CA SER A 454 -6.20 10.37 -13.00
C SER A 454 -5.06 9.36 -13.10
N SER A 455 -4.93 8.51 -12.08
CA SER A 455 -3.93 7.43 -12.12
C SER A 455 -4.26 6.43 -13.23
N MET A 456 -3.25 5.68 -13.69
CA MET A 456 -3.48 4.66 -14.72
C MET A 456 -4.34 3.50 -14.20
N ILE A 457 -4.33 3.24 -12.89
CA ILE A 457 -5.18 2.23 -12.27
C ILE A 457 -6.66 2.66 -12.28
N ASP A 458 -6.96 3.95 -12.05
CA ASP A 458 -8.33 4.49 -12.19
C ASP A 458 -8.83 4.38 -13.63
N ILE A 459 -7.96 4.74 -14.59
CA ILE A 459 -8.27 4.65 -16.02
C ILE A 459 -8.53 3.18 -16.41
N TYR A 460 -7.76 2.24 -15.86
CA TYR A 460 -7.98 0.81 -16.06
C TYR A 460 -9.30 0.33 -15.45
N ASN A 461 -9.64 0.76 -14.23
CA ASN A 461 -10.89 0.37 -13.59
C ASN A 461 -12.11 0.81 -14.43
N ILE A 462 -12.08 2.01 -14.98
CA ILE A 462 -13.15 2.49 -15.88
C ILE A 462 -13.21 1.69 -17.18
N TYR A 463 -12.05 1.41 -17.77
CA TYR A 463 -11.99 0.56 -18.95
C TYR A 463 -12.69 -0.77 -18.70
N LYS A 464 -12.46 -1.39 -17.53
CA LYS A 464 -13.12 -2.63 -17.13
C LYS A 464 -14.61 -2.46 -16.87
N SER A 465 -15.02 -1.46 -16.09
CA SER A 465 -16.42 -1.23 -15.72
C SER A 465 -17.32 -0.88 -16.91
N LYS A 466 -16.73 -0.38 -18.01
CA LYS A 466 -17.42 -0.07 -19.27
C LYS A 466 -17.26 -1.14 -20.35
N GLY A 467 -16.96 -2.38 -19.98
CA GLY A 467 -16.89 -3.50 -20.92
C GLY A 467 -15.70 -3.42 -21.88
N GLN A 468 -14.53 -3.04 -21.35
CA GLN A 468 -13.27 -2.94 -22.09
C GLN A 468 -13.26 -1.80 -23.13
N GLY A 469 -13.74 -0.62 -22.75
CA GLY A 469 -13.75 0.57 -23.59
C GLY A 469 -13.97 1.88 -22.81
N PHE A 470 -13.95 3.01 -23.54
CA PHE A 470 -14.16 4.35 -22.99
C PHE A 470 -15.38 5.03 -23.63
N TYR A 471 -16.48 4.28 -23.72
CA TYR A 471 -17.76 4.81 -24.19
C TYR A 471 -18.58 5.30 -22.99
N PHE A 472 -18.75 6.62 -22.89
CA PHE A 472 -19.52 7.25 -21.82
C PHE A 472 -20.96 7.55 -22.25
N SER A 473 -21.14 8.13 -23.45
CA SER A 473 -22.44 8.42 -24.05
C SER A 473 -22.27 8.79 -25.53
N ASP A 474 -23.40 8.98 -26.24
CA ASP A 474 -23.45 9.48 -27.62
C ASP A 474 -23.13 10.98 -27.75
N ASN A 475 -22.97 11.69 -26.63
CA ASN A 475 -22.63 13.11 -26.63
C ASN A 475 -21.18 13.36 -27.07
N VAL A 476 -20.88 14.61 -27.44
CA VAL A 476 -19.51 15.05 -27.75
C VAL A 476 -18.61 14.73 -26.56
N ARG A 477 -17.48 14.07 -26.83
CA ARG A 477 -16.52 13.71 -25.80
C ARG A 477 -15.91 14.96 -25.16
N PRO A 478 -15.72 14.98 -23.84
CA PRO A 478 -15.10 16.11 -23.16
C PRO A 478 -13.60 16.20 -23.49
N ASP A 479 -13.10 17.43 -23.61
CA ASP A 479 -11.66 17.72 -23.80
C ASP A 479 -10.83 17.40 -22.53
N TYR A 480 -11.48 17.42 -21.37
CA TYR A 480 -10.89 17.15 -20.07
C TYR A 480 -11.80 16.23 -19.26
N THR A 481 -11.23 15.22 -18.61
CA THR A 481 -11.94 14.32 -17.70
C THR A 481 -11.10 14.13 -16.45
N MET A 482 -11.66 14.53 -15.32
CA MET A 482 -11.16 14.19 -13.99
C MET A 482 -12.01 13.04 -13.48
N LEU A 483 -11.37 11.91 -13.19
CA LEU A 483 -12.02 10.81 -12.50
C LEU A 483 -12.01 11.12 -11.01
N VAL A 484 -13.04 10.64 -10.30
CA VAL A 484 -13.05 10.72 -8.85
C VAL A 484 -11.86 9.88 -8.36
N PRO A 485 -10.91 10.46 -7.59
CA PRO A 485 -9.81 9.70 -7.02
C PRO A 485 -10.34 8.52 -6.20
N GLY A 486 -9.68 7.36 -6.30
CA GLY A 486 -10.02 6.18 -5.53
C GLY A 486 -10.95 5.17 -6.22
N GLU A 487 -11.35 5.42 -7.47
CA GLU A 487 -12.07 4.41 -8.29
C GLU A 487 -11.20 3.15 -8.51
N GLY A 488 -9.89 3.30 -8.72
CA GLY A 488 -8.94 2.20 -8.81
C GLY A 488 -8.70 1.49 -7.47
N SER A 489 -8.97 2.16 -6.35
CA SER A 489 -8.77 1.62 -5.01
C SER A 489 -9.69 0.45 -4.71
N GLU A 490 -10.93 0.45 -5.24
CA GLU A 490 -11.82 -0.70 -5.09
C GLU A 490 -11.20 -1.95 -5.71
N LEU A 491 -10.63 -1.84 -6.92
CA LEU A 491 -9.96 -2.95 -7.59
C LEU A 491 -8.80 -3.51 -6.76
N ILE A 492 -8.01 -2.65 -6.13
CA ILE A 492 -6.89 -3.05 -5.26
C ILE A 492 -7.43 -3.79 -4.02
N ARG A 493 -8.40 -3.22 -3.30
CA ARG A 493 -8.99 -3.84 -2.10
C ARG A 493 -9.66 -5.17 -2.41
N GLN A 494 -10.43 -5.27 -3.51
CA GLN A 494 -11.04 -6.52 -3.94
C GLN A 494 -9.99 -7.57 -4.32
N THR A 495 -8.88 -7.16 -4.94
CA THR A 495 -7.75 -8.06 -5.19
C THR A 495 -7.16 -8.60 -3.89
N LYS A 496 -6.91 -7.74 -2.89
CA LYS A 496 -6.41 -8.14 -1.58
C LYS A 496 -7.38 -9.08 -0.84
N LEU A 497 -8.68 -8.79 -0.87
CA LEU A 497 -9.73 -9.64 -0.31
C LEU A 497 -9.77 -11.03 -0.98
N LYS A 498 -9.70 -11.07 -2.31
CA LYS A 498 -9.67 -12.31 -3.10
C LYS A 498 -8.41 -13.12 -2.79
N ALA A 499 -7.25 -12.46 -2.76
CA ALA A 499 -5.97 -13.10 -2.45
C ALA A 499 -5.92 -13.64 -1.01
N ASN A 500 -6.58 -12.97 -0.06
CA ASN A 500 -6.65 -13.32 1.36
C ASN A 500 -5.27 -13.78 1.88
N TYR A 501 -4.29 -12.87 1.74
CA TYR A 501 -2.91 -13.13 2.12
C TYR A 501 -2.81 -13.29 3.64
N HIS A 502 -2.26 -14.42 4.10
CA HIS A 502 -2.00 -14.67 5.51
C HIS A 502 -1.02 -15.86 5.65
N ALA A 503 -0.56 -16.12 6.87
CA ALA A 503 0.27 -17.27 7.21
C ALA A 503 -0.56 -18.44 7.71
N THR A 504 -0.23 -19.65 7.27
CA THR A 504 -0.83 -20.87 7.80
C THR A 504 0.23 -21.79 8.40
N LYS A 505 -0.16 -22.54 9.44
CA LYS A 505 0.77 -23.39 10.18
C LYS A 505 1.18 -24.58 9.30
N ILE A 506 2.46 -24.88 9.24
CA ILE A 506 3.00 -26.06 8.58
C ILE A 506 3.99 -26.75 9.52
N LYS A 507 4.03 -28.08 9.47
CA LYS A 507 5.04 -28.86 10.21
C LYS A 507 6.22 -29.16 9.28
N ILE A 508 7.40 -28.66 9.62
CA ILE A 508 8.66 -28.89 8.90
C ILE A 508 9.65 -29.45 9.91
N ASP A 509 10.21 -30.63 9.66
CA ASP A 509 11.22 -31.28 10.53
C ASP A 509 10.83 -31.29 12.02
N GLU A 510 9.56 -31.60 12.28
CA GLU A 510 8.92 -31.63 13.61
C GLU A 510 8.58 -30.28 14.25
N GLU A 511 9.09 -29.18 13.73
CA GLU A 511 8.77 -27.83 14.18
C GLU A 511 7.54 -27.25 13.48
N ILE A 512 6.82 -26.37 14.19
CA ILE A 512 5.72 -25.61 13.62
C ILE A 512 6.29 -24.32 13.04
N ALA A 513 6.20 -24.18 11.74
CA ALA A 513 6.50 -22.96 11.02
C ALA A 513 5.21 -22.29 10.50
N PHE A 514 5.34 -21.04 10.07
CA PHE A 514 4.28 -20.26 9.46
C PHE A 514 4.60 -20.01 7.99
N MET A 515 3.78 -20.53 7.09
CA MET A 515 3.95 -20.41 5.65
C MET A 515 3.04 -19.32 5.10
N PRO A 516 3.57 -18.27 4.44
CA PRO A 516 2.77 -17.31 3.71
C PRO A 516 2.00 -17.96 2.57
N VAL A 517 0.69 -17.74 2.53
CA VAL A 517 -0.21 -18.31 1.52
C VAL A 517 -1.16 -17.28 0.92
N THR A 518 -1.59 -17.54 -0.31
CA THR A 518 -2.66 -16.82 -1.01
C THR A 518 -3.70 -17.79 -1.55
N ARG A 519 -4.94 -17.32 -1.59
CA ARG A 519 -6.09 -18.09 -2.04
C ARG A 519 -6.03 -18.35 -3.54
N ILE A 520 -6.44 -19.53 -3.95
CA ILE A 520 -6.39 -19.96 -5.36
C ILE A 520 -7.71 -20.52 -5.91
N ALA A 521 -8.74 -20.58 -5.08
CA ALA A 521 -10.05 -21.09 -5.48
C ALA A 521 -11.18 -20.37 -4.74
N ASP A 522 -12.28 -20.12 -5.46
CA ASP A 522 -13.46 -19.46 -4.90
C ASP A 522 -14.42 -20.44 -4.22
N PHE A 523 -14.40 -21.71 -4.65
CA PHE A 523 -15.34 -22.73 -4.19
C PHE A 523 -15.03 -23.32 -2.79
N ALA A 524 -13.81 -23.10 -2.27
CA ALA A 524 -13.33 -23.60 -0.99
C ALA A 524 -12.18 -22.72 -0.47
N PRO A 525 -11.85 -22.75 0.83
CA PRO A 525 -10.70 -22.03 1.40
C PRO A 525 -9.41 -22.79 1.07
N ILE A 526 -9.01 -22.73 -0.20
CA ILE A 526 -7.82 -23.39 -0.73
C ILE A 526 -6.76 -22.34 -1.02
N TYR A 527 -5.56 -22.57 -0.51
CA TYR A 527 -4.44 -21.64 -0.63
C TYR A 527 -3.19 -22.36 -1.13
N LYS A 528 -2.24 -21.59 -1.66
CA LYS A 528 -0.89 -22.03 -2.03
C LYS A 528 0.16 -21.14 -1.38
N PRO A 529 1.39 -21.62 -1.16
CA PRO A 529 2.50 -20.75 -0.78
C PRO A 529 2.73 -19.63 -1.77
N THR A 530 3.10 -18.45 -1.27
CA THR A 530 3.42 -17.30 -2.13
C THR A 530 4.75 -17.45 -2.85
N ARG A 531 5.68 -18.23 -2.29
CA ARG A 531 6.98 -18.57 -2.89
C ARG A 531 7.07 -20.05 -3.21
N HIS A 532 7.80 -20.37 -4.28
CA HIS A 532 8.08 -21.76 -4.65
C HIS A 532 9.13 -22.35 -3.70
N ILE A 533 8.80 -23.47 -3.05
CA ILE A 533 9.68 -24.11 -2.06
C ILE A 533 10.35 -25.40 -2.57
N GLY A 534 10.41 -25.57 -3.89
CA GLY A 534 11.04 -26.73 -4.54
C GLY A 534 10.11 -27.91 -4.83
N TYR A 535 8.88 -27.88 -4.33
CA TYR A 535 7.87 -28.92 -4.54
C TYR A 535 6.44 -28.36 -4.45
N PHE A 536 5.43 -29.17 -4.80
CA PHE A 536 4.04 -28.76 -4.78
C PHE A 536 3.46 -28.74 -3.37
N LEU A 537 2.82 -27.63 -3.03
CA LEU A 537 2.03 -27.45 -1.83
C LEU A 537 0.71 -26.74 -2.14
N GLN A 538 -0.35 -27.24 -1.50
CA GLN A 538 -1.65 -26.61 -1.43
C GLN A 538 -2.21 -26.87 -0.04
N VAL A 539 -2.98 -25.95 0.53
CA VAL A 539 -3.58 -26.11 1.86
C VAL A 539 -5.08 -25.87 1.80
N LEU A 540 -5.83 -26.68 2.55
CA LEU A 540 -7.25 -26.52 2.79
C LEU A 540 -7.47 -26.08 4.25
N GLU A 541 -8.14 -24.94 4.42
CA GLU A 541 -8.41 -24.35 5.75
C GLU A 541 -9.90 -24.39 6.10
N THR A 542 -10.50 -25.56 5.94
CA THR A 542 -11.92 -25.77 6.32
C THR A 542 -12.10 -26.25 7.76
N PHE A 543 -11.07 -26.91 8.31
CA PHE A 543 -11.09 -27.54 9.63
C PHE A 543 -10.41 -26.66 10.68
N THR A 544 -10.37 -27.09 11.95
CA THR A 544 -9.71 -26.34 13.03
C THR A 544 -8.17 -26.30 12.92
N PHE A 545 -7.61 -27.01 11.94
CA PHE A 545 -6.19 -27.03 11.59
C PHE A 545 -6.03 -27.13 10.06
N PRO A 546 -4.89 -26.68 9.50
CA PRO A 546 -4.65 -26.74 8.07
C PRO A 546 -4.38 -28.17 7.60
N ILE A 547 -4.98 -28.55 6.47
CA ILE A 547 -4.69 -29.81 5.77
C ILE A 547 -3.85 -29.49 4.54
N TRP A 548 -2.58 -29.89 4.57
CA TRP A 548 -1.65 -29.69 3.47
C TRP A 548 -1.70 -30.86 2.49
N ILE A 549 -1.89 -30.57 1.22
CA ILE A 549 -1.79 -31.52 0.11
C ILE A 549 -0.44 -31.29 -0.57
N THR A 550 0.38 -32.33 -0.63
CA THR A 550 1.79 -32.19 -1.01
C THR A 550 2.17 -33.13 -2.16
N ASN A 551 3.07 -32.70 -3.04
CA ASN A 551 3.73 -33.62 -3.99
C ASN A 551 5.20 -33.23 -4.15
N ARG A 552 6.09 -34.17 -3.79
CA ARG A 552 7.56 -34.02 -3.85
C ARG A 552 8.20 -34.57 -5.12
N GLN A 553 7.40 -35.03 -6.09
CA GLN A 553 7.87 -35.64 -7.33
C GLN A 553 7.96 -34.64 -8.50
N ILE A 554 7.57 -33.37 -8.31
CA ILE A 554 7.65 -32.37 -9.37
C ILE A 554 9.10 -32.07 -9.72
N THR A 555 9.48 -32.39 -10.95
CA THR A 555 10.77 -32.01 -11.54
C THR A 555 10.63 -31.06 -12.73
N LYS A 556 9.40 -30.88 -13.26
CA LYS A 556 9.10 -30.04 -14.43
C LYS A 556 7.79 -29.29 -14.22
N ASN A 557 7.72 -28.03 -14.64
CA ASN A 557 6.51 -27.20 -14.54
C ASN A 557 5.31 -27.81 -15.28
N SER A 558 5.54 -28.58 -16.35
CA SER A 558 4.47 -29.28 -17.08
C SER A 558 3.73 -30.35 -16.27
N MET A 559 4.27 -30.81 -15.14
CA MET A 559 3.61 -31.76 -14.24
C MET A 559 2.60 -31.09 -13.29
N VAL A 560 2.76 -29.78 -13.05
CA VAL A 560 1.96 -29.02 -12.06
C VAL A 560 0.45 -29.08 -12.36
N PRO A 561 -0.03 -28.90 -13.61
CA PRO A 561 -1.47 -28.93 -13.88
C PRO A 561 -2.14 -30.26 -13.51
N ALA A 562 -1.49 -31.38 -13.79
CA ALA A 562 -2.01 -32.70 -13.47
C ALA A 562 -2.11 -32.92 -11.95
N ILE A 563 -1.07 -32.55 -11.21
CA ILE A 563 -1.04 -32.66 -9.74
C ILE A 563 -2.09 -31.74 -9.11
N ARG A 564 -2.22 -30.52 -9.62
CA ARG A 564 -3.23 -29.55 -9.15
C ARG A 564 -4.64 -30.10 -9.31
N LEU A 565 -4.96 -30.77 -10.41
CA LEU A 565 -6.28 -31.37 -10.62
C LEU A 565 -6.63 -32.40 -9.54
N TYR A 566 -5.69 -33.26 -9.14
CA TYR A 566 -5.90 -34.20 -8.04
C TYR A 566 -5.99 -33.51 -6.67
N ALA A 567 -5.13 -32.52 -6.43
CA ALA A 567 -5.14 -31.75 -5.19
C ALA A 567 -6.47 -30.99 -5.00
N ASP A 568 -6.96 -30.35 -6.06
CA ASP A 568 -8.25 -29.65 -6.07
C ASP A 568 -9.42 -30.63 -5.86
N ALA A 569 -9.39 -31.81 -6.46
CA ALA A 569 -10.40 -32.84 -6.23
C ALA A 569 -10.45 -33.31 -4.77
N ILE A 570 -9.28 -33.57 -4.15
CA ILE A 570 -9.18 -33.95 -2.74
C ILE A 570 -9.71 -32.82 -1.86
N ALA A 571 -9.24 -31.59 -2.08
CA ALA A 571 -9.64 -30.43 -1.30
C ALA A 571 -11.15 -30.16 -1.42
N PHE A 572 -11.71 -30.28 -2.63
CA PHE A 572 -13.13 -30.13 -2.90
C PHE A 572 -13.98 -31.10 -2.08
N TRP A 573 -13.66 -32.40 -2.12
CA TRP A 573 -14.45 -33.40 -1.39
C TRP A 573 -14.30 -33.28 0.12
N LEU A 574 -13.10 -33.02 0.63
CA LEU A 574 -12.89 -32.75 2.06
C LEU A 574 -13.72 -31.54 2.53
N HIS A 575 -13.76 -30.47 1.72
CA HIS A 575 -14.59 -29.30 2.01
C HIS A 575 -16.09 -29.63 1.98
N LYS A 576 -16.57 -30.34 0.93
CA LYS A 576 -17.98 -30.72 0.79
C LYS A 576 -18.45 -31.65 1.92
N PHE A 577 -17.60 -32.54 2.39
CA PHE A 577 -17.91 -33.46 3.50
C PHE A 577 -17.59 -32.90 4.88
N TYR A 578 -17.23 -31.61 5.01
CA TYR A 578 -16.86 -30.99 6.28
C TYR A 578 -17.84 -31.31 7.41
N LYS A 579 -19.16 -31.15 7.20
CA LYS A 579 -20.18 -31.38 8.24
C LYS A 579 -20.14 -32.80 8.81
N SER A 580 -19.77 -33.79 7.98
CA SER A 580 -19.70 -35.20 8.39
C SER A 580 -18.32 -35.58 8.94
N LEU A 581 -17.25 -34.91 8.49
CA LEU A 581 -15.87 -35.23 8.84
C LEU A 581 -15.32 -34.42 10.02
N SER A 582 -15.87 -33.24 10.31
CA SER A 582 -15.34 -32.30 11.30
C SER A 582 -15.23 -32.91 12.69
N GLY A 583 -16.22 -33.71 13.11
CA GLY A 583 -16.20 -34.39 14.41
C GLY A 583 -15.03 -35.37 14.58
N TYR A 584 -14.55 -35.98 13.49
CA TYR A 584 -13.41 -36.90 13.51
C TYR A 584 -12.10 -36.15 13.33
N PHE A 585 -12.03 -35.27 12.34
CA PHE A 585 -10.80 -34.55 11.99
C PHE A 585 -10.40 -33.59 13.10
N ASN A 586 -11.33 -32.80 13.64
CA ASN A 586 -11.01 -31.78 14.64
C ASN A 586 -10.47 -32.39 15.95
N GLN A 587 -10.67 -33.69 16.22
CA GLN A 587 -10.11 -34.40 17.37
C GLN A 587 -8.63 -34.76 17.19
N ILE A 588 -8.11 -34.81 15.96
CA ILE A 588 -6.70 -35.10 15.65
C ILE A 588 -5.79 -33.95 16.12
N GLY A 589 -6.31 -32.72 16.14
CA GLY A 589 -5.69 -31.56 16.78
C GLY A 589 -4.32 -31.13 16.25
N SER A 590 -3.88 -31.61 15.09
CA SER A 590 -2.52 -31.36 14.59
C SER A 590 -2.41 -31.37 13.05
N ASN A 591 -1.43 -30.62 12.53
CA ASN A 591 -1.14 -30.43 11.10
C ASN A 591 -1.14 -31.76 10.32
N LEU A 592 -2.11 -31.93 9.41
CA LEU A 592 -2.20 -33.11 8.55
C LEU A 592 -1.56 -32.83 7.19
N GLN A 593 -0.72 -33.75 6.71
CA GLN A 593 -0.20 -33.73 5.34
C GLN A 593 -0.70 -34.94 4.56
N ILE A 594 -1.31 -34.70 3.41
CA ILE A 594 -1.79 -35.71 2.46
C ILE A 594 -0.85 -35.71 1.24
N PRO A 595 0.06 -36.70 1.12
CA PRO A 595 0.92 -36.81 -0.04
C PRO A 595 0.14 -37.34 -1.25
N VAL A 596 0.16 -36.60 -2.35
CA VAL A 596 -0.29 -37.04 -3.67
C VAL A 596 0.90 -37.65 -4.40
N ILE A 597 0.88 -38.96 -4.61
CA ILE A 597 1.96 -39.69 -5.29
C ILE A 597 1.47 -40.14 -6.66
N LEU A 598 2.15 -39.68 -7.72
CA LEU A 598 1.93 -40.17 -9.08
C LEU A 598 2.70 -41.48 -9.24
N ILE A 599 1.96 -42.57 -9.43
CA ILE A 599 2.53 -43.90 -9.68
C ILE A 599 2.65 -44.07 -11.21
N THR A 600 3.88 -44.01 -11.75
CA THR A 600 4.32 -44.25 -13.17
C THR A 600 3.99 -43.17 -14.24
N PRO A 601 4.78 -43.08 -15.35
CA PRO A 601 5.00 -41.81 -16.03
C PRO A 601 3.89 -41.48 -17.03
N PHE A 602 3.14 -40.41 -16.73
CA PHE A 602 2.30 -39.73 -17.72
C PHE A 602 3.19 -39.18 -18.85
N ARG A 603 3.24 -39.87 -19.99
CA ARG A 603 3.75 -39.30 -21.24
C ARG A 603 2.71 -38.30 -21.75
N PHE A 604 2.82 -37.03 -21.35
CA PHE A 604 2.18 -35.95 -22.08
C PHE A 604 2.89 -35.81 -23.44
N LYS A 605 2.34 -36.39 -24.50
CA LYS A 605 2.59 -35.89 -25.85
C LYS A 605 1.77 -34.61 -25.98
N VAL A 606 2.40 -33.47 -25.76
CA VAL A 606 1.89 -32.21 -26.27
C VAL A 606 2.12 -32.27 -27.78
N SER A 607 1.06 -32.46 -28.56
CA SER A 607 1.10 -32.17 -29.98
C SER A 607 1.28 -30.66 -30.13
N THR A 608 2.44 -30.27 -30.65
CA THR A 608 2.79 -28.90 -31.07
C THR A 608 1.80 -28.36 -32.09
#